data_AF-A0AAV0NM60-F1
#
_entry.id   AF-A0AAV0NM60-F1
#
_cell.length_a   1.000
_cell.length_b   1.000
_cell.length_c   1.000
_cell.angle_alpha   90.00
_cell.angle_beta   90.00
_cell.angle_gamma   90.00
#
_symmetry.space_group_name_H-M   'P 1'
#
loop_
_entity.id
_entity.type
_entity.pdbx_description
1 polymer ?
#
loop_
_entity_poly.entity_id
_entity_poly.type
_entity_poly.pdbx_seq_one_letter_code
_entity_poly.pdbx_strand_id
1 'polypeptide(L)'
;GNGIVPALAARVYGDKTAFYDCSFVGVQDTLWDATGRHYFSNCYIQGAVDFIFGRGQSFYENAEIYATGGGYITAQGRATANDPSGFVFFGGSVGASPGVSIFLGRAYGPYSRVIFQSTYMTAAVDPRGWDAWRYAGKNIFYVEANCKGPGSDRSKRVPWEKNLDRYPSLLRQYSRDAFVNRDGWIGNQPTS
;
A
#
# COMPACT_ATOMS: atom_id res chain seq x y z
N GLY A 1 4.95 -28.44 -11.89
CA GLY A 1 4.07 -27.38 -12.41
C GLY A 1 4.73 -26.06 -12.13
N ASN A 2 4.83 -25.17 -13.12
CA ASN A 2 5.46 -23.86 -12.95
C ASN A 2 4.56 -22.99 -12.07
N GLY A 3 4.66 -23.16 -10.76
CA GLY A 3 3.98 -22.33 -9.78
C GLY A 3 4.69 -20.98 -9.69
N ILE A 4 3.93 -19.91 -9.58
CA ILE A 4 4.46 -18.62 -9.13
C ILE A 4 4.98 -18.85 -7.70
N VAL A 5 6.26 -18.54 -7.49
CA VAL A 5 6.92 -18.62 -6.19
C VAL A 5 7.41 -17.23 -5.78
N PRO A 6 7.52 -16.93 -4.47
CA PRO A 6 8.10 -15.68 -3.99
C PRO A 6 9.49 -15.39 -4.59
N ALA A 7 9.68 -14.16 -5.07
CA ALA A 7 10.96 -13.68 -5.58
C ALA A 7 11.09 -12.16 -5.32
N LEU A 8 11.89 -11.84 -4.30
CA LEU A 8 12.13 -10.46 -3.86
C LEU A 8 12.98 -9.71 -4.87
N ALA A 9 12.53 -8.51 -5.27
CA ALA A 9 13.38 -7.52 -5.92
C ALA A 9 14.14 -6.70 -4.87
N ALA A 10 13.47 -6.33 -3.78
CA ALA A 10 14.08 -5.60 -2.68
C ALA A 10 13.49 -6.01 -1.33
N ARG A 11 14.34 -5.98 -0.30
CA ARG A 11 13.97 -6.14 1.10
C ARG A 11 14.50 -4.95 1.88
N VAL A 12 13.60 -4.15 2.43
CA VAL A 12 13.93 -2.89 3.09
C VAL A 12 13.88 -3.08 4.61
N TYR A 13 15.05 -3.00 5.22
CA TYR A 13 15.24 -2.89 6.66
C TYR A 13 15.90 -1.55 6.99
N GLY A 14 15.54 -0.98 8.13
CA GLY A 14 16.21 0.19 8.68
C GLY A 14 15.27 1.37 8.82
N ASP A 15 15.41 2.12 9.90
CA ASP A 15 14.62 3.33 10.09
C ASP A 15 15.15 4.46 9.19
N LYS A 16 14.24 5.31 8.66
CA LYS A 16 14.56 6.49 7.86
C LYS A 16 15.22 6.17 6.51
N THR A 17 14.63 5.25 5.75
CA THR A 17 15.09 4.89 4.40
C THR A 17 14.22 5.57 3.34
N ALA A 18 14.82 6.24 2.36
CA ALA A 18 14.10 6.87 1.26
C ALA A 18 14.55 6.39 -0.12
N PHE A 19 13.60 6.31 -1.04
CA PHE A 19 13.80 5.98 -2.44
C PHE A 19 13.13 7.04 -3.31
N TYR A 20 13.85 7.56 -4.30
CA TYR A 20 13.38 8.56 -5.25
C TYR A 20 13.56 8.01 -6.66
N ASP A 21 12.52 8.09 -7.49
CA ASP A 21 12.56 7.73 -8.91
C ASP A 21 13.10 6.31 -9.18
N CYS A 22 12.82 5.38 -8.25
CA CYS A 22 13.26 3.99 -8.31
C CYS A 22 12.19 3.08 -8.93
N SER A 23 12.62 1.95 -9.51
CA SER A 23 11.73 0.90 -10.02
C SER A 23 11.96 -0.42 -9.28
N PHE A 24 10.90 -1.00 -8.74
CA PHE A 24 10.91 -2.32 -8.11
C PHE A 24 10.06 -3.28 -8.94
N VAL A 25 10.68 -4.29 -9.57
CA VAL A 25 10.03 -5.13 -10.57
C VAL A 25 10.12 -6.60 -10.18
N GLY A 26 8.98 -7.27 -10.08
CA GLY A 26 8.89 -8.69 -9.74
C GLY A 26 7.52 -9.26 -10.06
N VAL A 27 7.15 -10.35 -9.39
CA VAL A 27 5.84 -11.02 -9.54
C VAL A 27 5.20 -11.25 -8.17
N GLN A 28 5.65 -12.27 -7.43
CA GLN A 28 5.22 -12.50 -6.06
C GLN A 28 6.26 -11.96 -5.10
N ASP A 29 5.82 -11.23 -4.08
CA ASP A 29 6.67 -10.70 -3.02
C ASP A 29 7.76 -9.73 -3.54
N THR A 30 7.44 -8.87 -4.53
CA THR A 30 8.42 -7.95 -5.17
C THR A 30 9.16 -7.07 -4.16
N LEU A 31 8.42 -6.33 -3.32
CA LEU A 31 8.96 -5.38 -2.35
C LEU A 31 8.59 -5.81 -0.93
N TRP A 32 9.57 -6.32 -0.21
CA TRP A 32 9.43 -6.58 1.23
C TRP A 32 9.80 -5.33 2.02
N ASP A 33 8.80 -4.50 2.24
CA ASP A 33 8.83 -3.33 3.11
C ASP A 33 8.73 -3.78 4.59
N ALA A 34 9.86 -4.22 5.14
CA ALA A 34 9.89 -5.07 6.32
C ALA A 34 9.61 -4.32 7.63
N THR A 35 10.47 -3.37 8.02
CA THR A 35 10.32 -2.61 9.28
C THR A 35 11.19 -1.34 9.27
N GLY A 36 10.71 -0.29 9.94
CA GLY A 36 11.30 1.05 9.92
C GLY A 36 10.34 2.08 9.31
N ARG A 37 10.70 3.37 9.38
CA ARG A 37 10.03 4.43 8.62
C ARG A 37 10.62 4.55 7.23
N HIS A 38 9.78 4.45 6.20
CA HIS A 38 10.23 4.51 4.82
C HIS A 38 9.47 5.55 4.01
N TYR A 39 10.15 6.09 3.01
CA TYR A 39 9.58 7.05 2.08
C TYR A 39 9.91 6.67 0.64
N PHE A 40 8.90 6.53 -0.20
CA PHE A 40 9.05 6.21 -1.62
C PHE A 40 8.42 7.36 -2.41
N SER A 41 9.20 8.10 -3.19
CA SER A 41 8.72 9.23 -3.98
C SER A 41 8.91 8.94 -5.47
N ASN A 42 7.83 9.10 -6.24
CA ASN A 42 7.83 8.89 -7.70
C ASN A 42 8.36 7.50 -8.13
N CYS A 43 8.13 6.48 -7.31
CA CYS A 43 8.63 5.14 -7.59
C CYS A 43 7.63 4.33 -8.44
N TYR A 44 8.16 3.48 -9.30
CA TYR A 44 7.40 2.47 -10.03
C TYR A 44 7.49 1.11 -9.31
N ILE A 45 6.37 0.44 -9.10
CA ILE A 45 6.32 -0.86 -8.42
C ILE A 45 5.46 -1.83 -9.21
N GLN A 46 6.06 -2.94 -9.66
CA GLN A 46 5.41 -3.97 -10.47
C GLN A 46 5.35 -5.33 -9.75
N GLY A 47 4.20 -6.00 -9.83
CA GLY A 47 4.05 -7.37 -9.33
C GLY A 47 2.71 -8.03 -9.66
N ALA A 48 2.32 -9.00 -8.86
CA ALA A 48 1.05 -9.73 -8.97
C ALA A 48 0.49 -10.12 -7.60
N VAL A 49 1.23 -10.92 -6.81
CA VAL A 49 0.76 -11.44 -5.51
C VAL A 49 1.57 -10.82 -4.38
N ASP A 50 0.89 -10.17 -3.44
CA ASP A 50 1.47 -9.58 -2.23
C ASP A 50 2.72 -8.73 -2.50
N PHE A 51 2.73 -8.02 -3.62
CA PHE A 51 3.99 -7.52 -4.16
C PHE A 51 4.52 -6.26 -3.45
N ILE A 52 3.73 -5.68 -2.53
CA ILE A 52 4.18 -4.75 -1.50
C ILE A 52 3.74 -5.32 -0.14
N PHE A 53 4.67 -5.88 0.63
CA PHE A 53 4.31 -6.58 1.87
C PHE A 53 5.29 -6.32 3.00
N GLY A 54 4.82 -6.57 4.24
CA GLY A 54 5.63 -6.44 5.44
C GLY A 54 5.00 -5.52 6.49
N ARG A 55 5.84 -4.88 7.30
CA ARG A 55 5.45 -4.16 8.52
C ARG A 55 6.15 -2.80 8.65
N GLY A 56 6.59 -2.22 7.54
CA GLY A 56 7.07 -0.85 7.50
C GLY A 56 5.99 0.15 7.93
N GLN A 57 6.45 1.30 8.44
CA GLN A 57 5.67 2.52 8.54
C GLN A 57 6.03 3.40 7.35
N SER A 58 5.27 3.26 6.26
CA SER A 58 5.77 3.69 4.96
C SER A 58 4.80 4.61 4.24
N PHE A 59 5.36 5.62 3.59
CA PHE A 59 4.62 6.59 2.80
C PHE A 59 5.12 6.54 1.35
N TYR A 60 4.22 6.19 0.44
CA TYR A 60 4.42 6.07 -0.99
C TYR A 60 3.77 7.28 -1.67
N GLU A 61 4.56 8.29 -1.99
CA GLU A 61 4.13 9.52 -2.64
C GLU A 61 4.29 9.41 -4.16
N ASN A 62 3.19 9.62 -4.88
CA ASN A 62 3.13 9.59 -6.34
C ASN A 62 3.69 8.29 -6.96
N ALA A 63 3.50 7.16 -6.28
CA ALA A 63 3.93 5.86 -6.80
C ALA A 63 3.04 5.40 -7.96
N GLU A 64 3.65 4.82 -8.99
CA GLU A 64 2.94 4.09 -10.03
C GLU A 64 2.98 2.59 -9.70
N ILE A 65 1.80 2.02 -9.48
CA ILE A 65 1.63 0.62 -9.08
C ILE A 65 1.03 -0.14 -10.25
N TYR A 66 1.74 -1.14 -10.74
CA TYR A 66 1.34 -1.88 -11.94
C TYR A 66 1.31 -3.39 -11.72
N ALA A 67 0.13 -4.00 -11.84
CA ALA A 67 -0.02 -5.44 -11.72
C ALA A 67 0.08 -6.16 -13.07
N THR A 68 0.92 -7.18 -13.15
CA THR A 68 1.06 -8.05 -14.34
C THR A 68 0.26 -9.34 -14.25
N GLY A 69 -0.28 -9.64 -13.08
CA GLY A 69 -1.13 -10.80 -12.83
C GLY A 69 -2.12 -10.53 -11.70
N GLY A 70 -3.14 -11.39 -11.60
CA GLY A 70 -4.14 -11.28 -10.55
C GLY A 70 -3.54 -11.52 -9.17
N GLY A 71 -4.08 -10.85 -8.16
CA GLY A 71 -3.61 -10.98 -6.79
C GLY A 71 -3.90 -9.73 -5.96
N TYR A 72 -2.90 -9.34 -5.16
CA TYR A 72 -3.04 -8.34 -4.12
C TYR A 72 -1.85 -7.39 -4.20
N ILE A 73 -2.13 -6.08 -4.28
CA ILE A 73 -1.07 -5.07 -4.24
C ILE A 73 -0.36 -5.12 -2.89
N THR A 74 -1.14 -5.07 -1.81
CA THR A 74 -0.58 -5.00 -0.46
C THR A 74 -0.87 -6.23 0.39
N ALA A 75 0.10 -6.61 1.22
CA ALA A 75 -0.06 -7.57 2.30
C ALA A 75 0.59 -7.04 3.58
N GLN A 76 -0.12 -6.13 4.26
CA GLN A 76 0.41 -5.44 5.43
C GLN A 76 0.22 -6.28 6.72
N GLY A 77 1.30 -6.40 7.49
CA GLY A 77 1.46 -7.40 8.55
C GLY A 77 1.37 -6.87 9.98
N ARG A 78 0.80 -5.68 10.20
CA ARG A 78 0.69 -5.07 11.54
C ARG A 78 -0.03 -6.01 12.52
N ALA A 79 0.60 -6.28 13.66
CA ALA A 79 0.12 -7.30 14.61
C ALA A 79 -0.55 -6.78 15.88
N THR A 80 -0.37 -5.50 16.24
CA THR A 80 -0.98 -4.94 17.46
C THR A 80 -1.53 -3.53 17.23
N ALA A 81 -2.42 -3.08 18.11
CA ALA A 81 -3.02 -1.75 18.04
C ALA A 81 -2.02 -0.60 18.28
N ASN A 82 -0.92 -0.87 19.00
CA ASN A 82 0.09 0.14 19.37
C ASN A 82 1.27 0.19 18.39
N ASP A 83 1.38 -0.78 17.49
CA ASP A 83 2.38 -0.80 16.42
C ASP A 83 2.10 0.37 15.45
N PRO A 84 3.06 1.27 15.18
CA PRO A 84 2.84 2.43 14.31
C PRO A 84 2.91 2.09 12.81
N SER A 85 3.23 0.84 12.44
CA SER A 85 3.33 0.41 11.03
C SER A 85 2.05 0.60 10.22
N GLY A 86 2.21 0.63 8.90
CA GLY A 86 1.12 0.81 7.95
C GLY A 86 1.66 1.33 6.63
N PHE A 87 0.92 1.11 5.57
CA PHE A 87 1.26 1.62 4.24
C PHE A 87 0.29 2.74 3.86
N VAL A 88 0.82 3.91 3.52
CA VAL A 88 0.04 5.03 3.01
C VAL A 88 0.49 5.31 1.59
N PHE A 89 -0.44 5.26 0.64
CA PHE A 89 -0.25 5.66 -0.74
C PHE A 89 -0.95 6.98 -0.94
N PHE A 90 -0.21 7.99 -1.40
CA PHE A 90 -0.74 9.34 -1.63
C PHE A 90 -0.44 9.79 -3.05
N GLY A 91 -1.49 10.13 -3.81
CA GLY A 91 -1.35 10.42 -5.22
C GLY A 91 -1.08 9.15 -6.04
N GLY A 92 -0.42 9.30 -7.19
CA GLY A 92 0.01 8.19 -8.03
C GLY A 92 -1.15 7.43 -8.68
N SER A 93 -0.87 6.20 -9.11
CA SER A 93 -1.83 5.37 -9.85
C SER A 93 -1.74 3.88 -9.53
N VAL A 94 -2.87 3.20 -9.72
CA VAL A 94 -3.01 1.75 -9.66
C VAL A 94 -3.56 1.24 -10.99
N GLY A 95 -2.75 0.44 -11.67
CA GLY A 95 -3.01 -0.16 -12.97
C GLY A 95 -2.76 -1.66 -13.00
N ALA A 96 -3.23 -2.31 -14.06
CA ALA A 96 -2.87 -3.68 -14.36
C ALA A 96 -2.83 -3.94 -15.87
N SER A 97 -2.23 -5.07 -16.26
CA SER A 97 -2.31 -5.58 -17.62
C SER A 97 -3.75 -5.88 -18.04
N PRO A 98 -4.08 -5.83 -19.35
CA PRO A 98 -5.44 -6.10 -19.83
C PRO A 98 -5.98 -7.45 -19.35
N GLY A 99 -7.22 -7.45 -18.86
CA GLY A 99 -7.90 -8.66 -18.36
C GLY A 99 -7.49 -9.09 -16.94
N VAL A 100 -6.53 -8.39 -16.31
CA VAL A 100 -6.14 -8.66 -14.92
C VAL A 100 -7.07 -7.93 -13.95
N SER A 101 -7.63 -8.68 -12.99
CA SER A 101 -8.33 -8.13 -11.82
C SER A 101 -7.44 -8.21 -10.58
N ILE A 102 -7.42 -7.15 -9.78
CA ILE A 102 -6.57 -7.02 -8.59
C ILE A 102 -7.32 -6.50 -7.37
N PHE A 103 -6.87 -6.92 -6.20
CA PHE A 103 -7.24 -6.32 -4.93
C PHE A 103 -6.20 -5.27 -4.51
N LEU A 104 -6.67 -4.21 -3.85
CA LEU A 104 -5.82 -3.21 -3.21
C LEU A 104 -4.97 -3.81 -2.09
N GLY A 105 -5.47 -4.87 -1.46
CA GLY A 105 -4.67 -5.65 -0.52
C GLY A 105 -5.42 -6.74 0.20
N ARG A 106 -4.63 -7.56 0.89
CA ARG A 106 -5.13 -8.52 1.88
C ARG A 106 -4.46 -8.34 3.24
N ALA A 107 -5.17 -8.66 4.31
CA ALA A 107 -4.59 -8.56 5.65
C ALA A 107 -3.58 -9.67 5.90
N TYR A 108 -2.32 -9.33 6.15
CA TYR A 108 -1.28 -10.28 6.56
C TYR A 108 -1.10 -10.32 8.09
N GLY A 109 -1.64 -9.34 8.80
CA GLY A 109 -1.73 -9.30 10.27
C GLY A 109 -3.13 -8.88 10.77
N PRO A 110 -3.47 -9.20 12.04
CA PRO A 110 -4.78 -8.94 12.62
C PRO A 110 -5.12 -7.45 12.82
N TYR A 111 -4.12 -6.55 12.70
CA TYR A 111 -4.28 -5.11 12.78
C TYR A 111 -3.83 -4.41 11.49
N SER A 112 -3.81 -5.15 10.36
CA SER A 112 -3.33 -4.68 9.06
C SER A 112 -3.86 -3.29 8.74
N ARG A 113 -2.97 -2.41 8.25
CA ARG A 113 -3.30 -1.01 7.98
C ARG A 113 -2.76 -0.54 6.65
N VAL A 114 -3.67 -0.16 5.75
CA VAL A 114 -3.36 0.35 4.41
C VAL A 114 -4.32 1.49 4.08
N ILE A 115 -3.78 2.58 3.55
CA ILE A 115 -4.55 3.76 3.15
C ILE A 115 -4.14 4.12 1.73
N PHE A 116 -5.11 4.22 0.82
CA PHE A 116 -4.96 4.89 -0.48
C PHE A 116 -5.66 6.24 -0.41
N GLN A 117 -4.96 7.31 -0.74
CA GLN A 117 -5.49 8.66 -0.72
C GLN A 117 -5.12 9.42 -2.00
N SER A 118 -6.11 10.04 -2.63
CA SER A 118 -5.92 10.83 -3.86
C SER A 118 -5.27 10.02 -5.01
N THR A 119 -5.37 8.69 -4.98
CA THR A 119 -4.79 7.78 -5.97
C THR A 119 -5.75 7.57 -7.14
N TYR A 120 -5.22 7.54 -8.37
CA TYR A 120 -6.00 7.14 -9.54
C TYR A 120 -6.07 5.61 -9.66
N MET A 121 -7.26 5.03 -9.77
CA MET A 121 -7.48 3.60 -9.86
C MET A 121 -8.16 3.25 -11.19
N THR A 122 -7.47 2.46 -12.01
CA THR A 122 -8.04 1.89 -13.23
C THR A 122 -9.15 0.87 -12.92
N ALA A 123 -9.90 0.46 -13.93
CA ALA A 123 -10.99 -0.52 -13.79
C ALA A 123 -10.52 -1.94 -13.40
N ALA A 124 -9.21 -2.15 -13.28
CA ALA A 124 -8.62 -3.40 -12.84
C ALA A 124 -8.87 -3.71 -11.36
N VAL A 125 -9.19 -2.70 -10.53
CA VAL A 125 -9.50 -2.92 -9.12
C VAL A 125 -10.81 -3.69 -8.99
N ASP A 126 -10.75 -4.87 -8.35
CA ASP A 126 -11.91 -5.70 -8.06
C ASP A 126 -12.96 -4.87 -7.26
N PRO A 127 -14.25 -4.94 -7.58
CA PRO A 127 -15.27 -4.15 -6.89
C PRO A 127 -15.30 -4.35 -5.36
N ARG A 128 -14.87 -5.52 -4.86
CA ARG A 128 -14.73 -5.79 -3.42
C ARG A 128 -13.60 -4.98 -2.78
N GLY A 129 -12.58 -4.63 -3.56
CA GLY A 129 -11.41 -3.82 -3.20
C GLY A 129 -10.38 -4.54 -2.33
N TRP A 130 -10.84 -5.22 -1.28
CA TRP A 130 -9.99 -5.76 -0.22
C TRP A 130 -10.35 -7.18 0.19
N ASP A 131 -9.39 -7.88 0.78
CA ASP A 131 -9.55 -9.22 1.34
C ASP A 131 -9.07 -9.24 2.81
N ALA A 132 -9.91 -9.72 3.73
CA ALA A 132 -9.53 -9.84 5.14
C ALA A 132 -8.64 -11.06 5.41
N TRP A 133 -8.44 -11.91 4.41
CA TRP A 133 -7.79 -13.21 4.52
C TRP A 133 -8.38 -14.01 5.69
N ARG A 134 -7.51 -14.53 6.58
CA ARG A 134 -7.91 -15.23 7.81
C ARG A 134 -8.22 -14.30 8.99
N TYR A 135 -8.22 -12.99 8.79
CA TYR A 135 -8.42 -11.98 9.83
C TYR A 135 -9.77 -11.26 9.74
N ALA A 136 -10.76 -11.88 9.08
CA ALA A 136 -12.14 -11.40 9.10
C ALA A 136 -12.63 -11.18 10.55
N GLY A 137 -13.28 -10.04 10.81
CA GLY A 137 -13.74 -9.66 12.14
C GLY A 137 -12.65 -9.16 13.10
N LYS A 138 -11.39 -9.00 12.64
CA LYS A 138 -10.32 -8.36 13.42
C LYS A 138 -10.22 -6.86 13.12
N ASN A 139 -9.28 -6.19 13.78
CA ASN A 139 -9.12 -4.74 13.76
C ASN A 139 -8.31 -4.26 12.55
N ILE A 140 -8.71 -4.66 11.34
CA ILE A 140 -8.12 -4.21 10.09
C ILE A 140 -8.56 -2.76 9.80
N PHE A 141 -7.64 -1.93 9.32
CA PHE A 141 -7.86 -0.52 9.02
C PHE A 141 -7.50 -0.22 7.56
N TYR A 142 -8.45 -0.45 6.66
CA TYR A 142 -8.32 -0.18 5.22
C TYR A 142 -9.20 0.99 4.82
N VAL A 143 -8.60 1.93 4.09
CA VAL A 143 -9.21 3.21 3.72
C VAL A 143 -8.88 3.53 2.28
N GLU A 144 -9.91 3.95 1.54
CA GLU A 144 -9.78 4.74 0.32
C GLU A 144 -10.35 6.14 0.61
N ALA A 145 -9.61 7.20 0.26
CA ALA A 145 -10.03 8.58 0.48
C ALA A 145 -9.72 9.46 -0.73
N ASN A 146 -10.74 10.09 -1.32
CA ASN A 146 -10.60 10.95 -2.51
C ASN A 146 -9.90 10.27 -3.72
N CYS A 147 -9.92 8.94 -3.80
CA CYS A 147 -9.44 8.21 -4.98
C CYS A 147 -10.34 8.49 -6.18
N LYS A 148 -9.79 8.40 -7.39
CA LYS A 148 -10.49 8.70 -8.64
C LYS A 148 -10.29 7.58 -9.65
N GLY A 149 -11.08 7.61 -10.72
CA GLY A 149 -10.99 6.65 -11.82
C GLY A 149 -12.03 5.54 -11.71
N PRO A 150 -12.17 4.71 -12.75
CA PRO A 150 -13.23 3.71 -12.81
C PRO A 150 -13.11 2.61 -11.74
N GLY A 151 -11.91 2.36 -11.20
CA GLY A 151 -11.72 1.39 -10.10
C GLY A 151 -12.05 1.93 -8.72
N SER A 152 -12.29 3.24 -8.57
CA SER A 152 -12.56 3.86 -7.27
C SER A 152 -14.05 3.88 -6.90
N ASP A 153 -14.91 3.16 -7.64
CA ASP A 153 -16.30 2.97 -7.22
C ASP A 153 -16.35 2.05 -5.99
N ARG A 154 -16.84 2.62 -4.88
CA ARG A 154 -16.91 1.96 -3.58
C ARG A 154 -18.26 1.30 -3.29
N SER A 155 -19.22 1.36 -4.21
CA SER A 155 -20.59 0.86 -4.02
C SER A 155 -20.69 -0.62 -3.68
N LYS A 156 -19.68 -1.42 -4.07
CA LYS A 156 -19.58 -2.87 -3.85
C LYS A 156 -18.41 -3.28 -2.94
N ARG A 157 -17.74 -2.32 -2.29
CA ARG A 157 -16.63 -2.62 -1.40
C ARG A 157 -17.08 -3.49 -0.24
N VAL A 158 -16.13 -4.24 0.29
CA VAL A 158 -16.34 -4.97 1.54
C VAL A 158 -16.92 -4.06 2.63
N PRO A 159 -17.93 -4.50 3.39
CA PRO A 159 -18.67 -3.63 4.31
C PRO A 159 -17.84 -3.17 5.52
N TRP A 160 -16.68 -3.78 5.76
CA TRP A 160 -15.79 -3.45 6.87
C TRP A 160 -14.70 -2.42 6.51
N GLU A 161 -14.63 -1.99 5.25
CA GLU A 161 -13.78 -0.86 4.84
C GLU A 161 -14.11 0.39 5.67
N LYS A 162 -13.10 1.14 6.07
CA LYS A 162 -13.29 2.38 6.83
C LYS A 162 -13.51 3.53 5.86
N ASN A 163 -14.64 4.22 6.01
CA ASN A 163 -14.91 5.46 5.30
C ASN A 163 -14.46 6.67 6.13
N LEU A 164 -13.40 7.34 5.67
CA LEU A 164 -12.85 8.52 6.33
C LEU A 164 -13.10 9.82 5.57
N ASP A 165 -13.91 9.82 4.52
CA ASP A 165 -14.15 11.02 3.69
C ASP A 165 -14.74 12.19 4.49
N ARG A 166 -15.48 11.87 5.57
CA ARG A 166 -16.07 12.85 6.50
C ARG A 166 -15.21 13.16 7.72
N TYR A 167 -14.00 12.59 7.82
CA TYR A 167 -13.11 12.72 8.98
C TYR A 167 -11.72 13.26 8.57
N PRO A 168 -11.64 14.48 8.01
CA PRO A 168 -10.39 15.04 7.49
C PRO A 168 -9.31 15.19 8.58
N SER A 169 -9.69 15.38 9.84
CA SER A 169 -8.74 15.42 10.96
C SER A 169 -8.04 14.08 11.21
N LEU A 170 -8.72 12.95 10.96
CA LEU A 170 -8.13 11.63 11.08
C LEU A 170 -7.19 11.34 9.90
N LEU A 171 -7.59 11.72 8.68
CA LEU A 171 -6.73 11.60 7.50
C LEU A 171 -5.41 12.38 7.65
N ARG A 172 -5.42 13.55 8.30
CA ARG A 172 -4.19 14.32 8.58
C ARG A 172 -3.15 13.56 9.40
N GLN A 173 -3.54 12.57 10.21
CA GLN A 173 -2.59 11.74 10.96
C GLN A 173 -1.75 10.83 10.04
N TYR A 174 -2.25 10.61 8.83
CA TYR A 174 -1.61 9.80 7.79
C TYR A 174 -0.93 10.67 6.72
N SER A 175 -0.74 11.98 6.93
CA SER A 175 0.11 12.79 6.03
C SER A 175 1.58 12.39 6.15
N ARG A 176 2.40 12.69 5.14
CA ARG A 176 3.85 12.42 5.17
C ARG A 176 4.50 12.91 6.48
N ASP A 177 4.23 14.17 6.83
CA ASP A 177 4.83 14.83 8.00
C ASP A 177 4.34 14.22 9.32
N ALA A 178 3.06 13.89 9.43
CA ALA A 178 2.51 13.31 10.65
C ALA A 178 2.79 11.81 10.79
N PHE A 179 2.92 11.08 9.68
CA PHE A 179 3.04 9.63 9.69
C PHE A 179 4.51 9.20 9.75
N VAL A 180 5.34 9.64 8.80
CA VAL A 180 6.73 9.15 8.70
C VAL A 180 7.78 10.21 9.03
N ASN A 181 7.47 11.50 8.95
CA ASN A 181 8.46 12.59 8.94
C ASN A 181 8.35 13.59 10.12
N ARG A 182 7.89 13.13 11.30
CA ARG A 182 7.70 14.01 12.48
C ARG A 182 8.98 14.70 12.96
N ASP A 183 10.12 14.04 12.81
CA ASP A 183 11.45 14.55 13.17
C ASP A 183 12.18 15.18 11.98
N GLY A 184 11.48 15.41 10.85
CA GLY A 184 12.01 16.10 9.68
C GLY A 184 13.11 15.37 8.92
N TRP A 185 13.31 14.07 9.16
CA TRP A 185 14.44 13.32 8.60
C TRP A 185 14.49 13.31 7.08
N ILE A 186 13.35 13.41 6.39
CA ILE A 186 13.30 13.46 4.93
C ILE A 186 13.99 14.72 4.41
N GLY A 187 13.75 15.87 5.04
CA GLY A 187 14.34 17.15 4.64
C GLY A 187 15.82 17.30 5.02
N ASN A 188 16.34 16.43 5.89
CA ASN A 188 17.74 16.44 6.35
C ASN A 188 18.63 15.45 5.57
N GLN A 189 18.14 14.89 4.47
CA GLN A 189 18.92 14.02 3.60
C GLN A 189 19.93 14.84 2.80
N PRO A 190 21.09 14.24 2.42
CA PRO A 190 22.02 14.90 1.52
C PRO A 190 21.32 15.33 0.23
N THR A 191 21.54 16.56 -0.19
CA THR A 191 21.10 17.02 -1.51
C THR A 191 21.96 16.35 -2.58
N SER A 192 21.31 15.78 -3.59
CA SER A 192 21.92 15.32 -4.84
C SER A 192 22.46 16.49 -5.66
#